data_AF-A0A383TI00-F1
#
_entry.id   AF-A0A383TI00-F1
#
_cell.length_a   1.000
_cell.length_b   1.000
_cell.length_c   1.000
_cell.angle_alpha   90.00
_cell.angle_beta   90.00
_cell.angle_gamma   90.00
#
_symmetry.space_group_name_H-M   'P 1'
#
loop_
_entity.id
_entity.type
_entity.pdbx_description
1 polymer ?
#
loop_
_entity_poly.entity_id
_entity_poly.type
_entity_poly.pdbx_seq_one_letter_code
_entity_poly.pdbx_strand_id
1 'polypeptide(L)'
;MQSERDFTNYRTEKREEISTMARIIDSMPEEFTEREKDLLLRSFIVLVYAYWESCYHRVQEVVFEKYQDSSIKNLPFAIKNKVYLYFALDKAGTNGSKTIREIDNYSVFQKISSGILETEDKKLSEHVNQTIKASVLNKSGNPTFQQLNNFMHCFNINMDKVVNNNINEGYLAPYFIDFLDFIIKQRNAIAHKNEKIQYTEKIFNTYFECIDHVTLVYSEKYQIQIDFTAPDFIKEMLFQIDRVFTFLIESVDEKRRLDEVHENDNN
;
A
#
# COMPACT_ATOMS: atom_id res chain seq x y z
N MET A 1 -5.51 18.06 -1.09
CA MET A 1 -4.98 18.08 -2.48
C MET A 1 -5.96 17.38 -3.41
N GLN A 2 -5.84 17.52 -4.74
CA GLN A 2 -6.78 16.90 -5.69
C GLN A 2 -6.76 15.35 -5.61
N SER A 3 -5.57 14.75 -5.58
CA SER A 3 -5.38 13.29 -5.44
C SER A 3 -6.04 12.69 -4.20
N GLU A 4 -5.97 13.39 -3.07
CA GLU A 4 -6.55 12.94 -1.79
C GLU A 4 -8.07 12.98 -1.81
N ARG A 5 -8.66 14.01 -2.45
CA ARG A 5 -10.11 14.06 -2.70
C ARG A 5 -10.54 12.94 -3.65
N ASP A 6 -9.79 12.73 -4.74
CA ASP A 6 -10.06 11.66 -5.70
C ASP A 6 -9.92 10.27 -5.09
N PHE A 7 -8.98 10.08 -4.16
CA PHE A 7 -8.83 8.85 -3.41
C PHE A 7 -10.01 8.62 -2.45
N THR A 8 -10.42 9.67 -1.73
CA THR A 8 -11.58 9.60 -0.82
C THR A 8 -12.87 9.28 -1.56
N ASN A 9 -13.13 9.96 -2.68
CA ASN A 9 -14.33 9.72 -3.51
C ASN A 9 -14.37 8.28 -4.02
N TYR A 10 -13.25 7.80 -4.56
CA TYR A 10 -13.16 6.42 -5.03
C TYR A 10 -13.41 5.38 -3.96
N ARG A 11 -12.87 5.57 -2.75
CA ARG A 11 -13.12 4.67 -1.62
C ARG A 11 -14.61 4.65 -1.24
N THR A 12 -15.29 5.79 -1.32
CA THR A 12 -16.74 5.88 -1.06
C THR A 12 -17.53 5.11 -2.12
N GLU A 13 -17.26 5.34 -3.40
CA GLU A 13 -17.92 4.63 -4.51
C GLU A 13 -17.71 3.11 -4.40
N LYS A 14 -16.48 2.65 -4.12
CA LYS A 14 -16.19 1.22 -4.00
C LYS A 14 -16.78 0.56 -2.76
N ARG A 15 -16.91 1.29 -1.65
CA ARG A 15 -17.64 0.80 -0.49
C ARG A 15 -19.10 0.49 -0.83
N GLU A 16 -19.75 1.33 -1.63
CA GLU A 16 -21.14 1.12 -2.06
C GLU A 16 -21.25 -0.09 -3.00
N GLU A 17 -20.35 -0.24 -3.97
CA GLU A 17 -20.31 -1.40 -4.88
C GLU A 17 -20.14 -2.72 -4.11
N ILE A 18 -19.12 -2.80 -3.25
CA ILE A 18 -18.79 -4.01 -2.47
C ILE A 18 -19.92 -4.33 -1.46
N SER A 19 -20.48 -3.31 -0.80
CA SER A 19 -21.63 -3.50 0.09
C SER A 19 -22.89 -3.96 -0.64
N THR A 20 -23.05 -3.56 -1.90
CA THR A 20 -24.16 -4.04 -2.74
C THR A 20 -23.96 -5.48 -3.15
N MET A 21 -22.74 -5.89 -3.51
CA MET A 21 -22.42 -7.29 -3.81
C MET A 21 -22.69 -8.20 -2.60
N ALA A 22 -22.27 -7.81 -1.40
CA ALA A 22 -22.56 -8.56 -0.17
C ALA A 22 -24.07 -8.78 0.00
N ARG A 23 -24.87 -7.71 -0.10
CA ARG A 23 -26.34 -7.78 0.01
C ARG A 23 -26.96 -8.69 -1.05
N ILE A 24 -26.48 -8.65 -2.29
CA ILE A 24 -26.96 -9.54 -3.35
C ILE A 24 -26.70 -11.00 -2.98
N ILE A 25 -25.51 -11.29 -2.45
CA ILE A 25 -25.15 -12.65 -2.06
C ILE A 25 -26.00 -13.14 -0.87
N ASP A 26 -26.21 -12.30 0.13
CA ASP A 26 -26.99 -12.63 1.32
C ASP A 26 -28.50 -12.80 1.04
N SER A 27 -29.01 -12.10 0.02
CA SER A 27 -30.43 -12.12 -0.37
C SER A 27 -30.69 -13.00 -1.60
N MET A 28 -29.73 -13.85 -1.99
CA MET A 28 -29.92 -14.73 -3.12
C MET A 28 -31.11 -15.68 -2.90
N PRO A 29 -32.02 -15.82 -3.88
CA PRO A 29 -33.08 -16.82 -3.86
C PRO A 29 -32.50 -18.23 -3.66
N GLU A 30 -33.22 -19.09 -2.93
CA GLU A 30 -32.86 -20.51 -2.75
C GLU A 30 -32.67 -21.26 -4.08
N GLU A 31 -33.29 -20.77 -5.14
CA GLU A 31 -33.27 -21.31 -6.51
C GLU A 31 -31.88 -21.24 -7.18
N PHE A 32 -30.95 -20.44 -6.65
CA PHE A 32 -29.57 -20.40 -7.14
C PHE A 32 -28.85 -21.70 -6.84
N THR A 33 -28.19 -22.25 -7.84
CA THR A 33 -27.37 -23.46 -7.69
C THR A 33 -26.11 -23.15 -6.87
N GLU A 34 -25.58 -24.17 -6.19
CA GLU A 34 -24.32 -24.05 -5.43
C GLU A 34 -23.15 -23.54 -6.28
N ARG A 35 -23.15 -23.88 -7.58
CA ARG A 35 -22.15 -23.39 -8.53
C ARG A 35 -22.26 -21.88 -8.78
N GLU A 36 -23.48 -21.34 -8.86
CA GLU A 36 -23.70 -19.91 -9.05
C GLU A 36 -23.34 -19.12 -7.79
N LYS A 37 -23.69 -19.65 -6.62
CA LYS A 37 -23.28 -19.07 -5.33
C LYS A 37 -21.75 -19.02 -5.19
N ASP A 38 -21.05 -20.12 -5.52
CA ASP A 38 -19.59 -20.19 -5.50
C ASP A 38 -18.96 -19.19 -6.48
N LEU A 39 -19.52 -19.06 -7.69
CA LEU A 39 -19.05 -18.08 -8.69
C LEU A 39 -19.20 -16.64 -8.20
N LEU A 40 -20.29 -16.32 -7.51
CA LEU A 40 -20.50 -14.98 -6.95
C LEU A 40 -19.51 -14.69 -5.83
N LEU A 41 -19.22 -15.67 -4.97
CA LEU A 41 -18.21 -15.53 -3.92
C LEU A 41 -16.79 -15.36 -4.48
N ARG A 42 -16.43 -16.09 -5.55
CA ARG A 42 -15.19 -15.86 -6.31
C ARG A 42 -15.10 -14.43 -6.84
N SER A 43 -16.18 -13.98 -7.47
CA SER A 43 -16.27 -12.62 -8.03
C SER A 43 -16.13 -11.58 -6.92
N PHE A 44 -16.66 -11.86 -5.74
CA PHE A 44 -16.55 -10.98 -4.58
C PHE A 44 -15.12 -10.88 -4.03
N ILE A 45 -14.40 -12.00 -3.93
CA ILE A 45 -12.97 -12.02 -3.58
C ILE A 45 -12.15 -11.18 -4.59
N VAL A 46 -12.43 -11.35 -5.89
CA VAL A 46 -11.75 -10.57 -6.95
C VAL A 46 -12.04 -9.08 -6.81
N LEU A 47 -13.29 -8.71 -6.50
CA LEU A 47 -13.70 -7.31 -6.30
C LEU A 47 -13.00 -6.67 -5.09
N VAL A 48 -12.98 -7.35 -3.95
CA VAL A 48 -12.28 -6.87 -2.74
C VAL A 48 -10.78 -6.74 -2.97
N TYR A 49 -10.18 -7.71 -3.65
CA TYR A 49 -8.78 -7.61 -4.03
C TYR A 49 -8.53 -6.43 -4.99
N ALA A 50 -9.39 -6.20 -6.00
CA ALA A 50 -9.23 -5.08 -6.93
C ALA A 50 -9.33 -3.73 -6.21
N TYR A 51 -10.12 -3.67 -5.14
CA TYR A 51 -10.17 -2.52 -4.25
C TYR A 51 -8.86 -2.30 -3.49
N TRP A 52 -8.27 -3.35 -2.92
CA TRP A 52 -6.93 -3.29 -2.33
C TRP A 52 -5.88 -2.78 -3.31
N GLU A 53 -5.78 -3.39 -4.50
CA GLU A 53 -4.82 -3.02 -5.54
C GLU A 53 -4.95 -1.55 -5.95
N SER A 54 -6.19 -1.10 -6.15
CA SER A 54 -6.46 0.28 -6.53
C SER A 54 -6.13 1.28 -5.42
N CYS A 55 -6.44 0.95 -4.17
CA CYS A 55 -6.06 1.78 -3.02
C CYS A 55 -4.54 1.85 -2.88
N TYR A 56 -3.84 0.74 -3.07
CA TYR A 56 -2.38 0.67 -3.07
C TYR A 56 -1.76 1.61 -4.12
N HIS A 57 -2.28 1.65 -5.35
CA HIS A 57 -1.74 2.55 -6.37
C HIS A 57 -2.10 4.02 -6.12
N ARG A 58 -3.34 4.31 -5.68
CA ARG A 58 -3.78 5.69 -5.44
C ARG A 58 -3.11 6.30 -4.21
N VAL A 59 -2.92 5.54 -3.14
CA VAL A 59 -2.28 6.07 -1.93
C VAL A 59 -0.84 6.46 -2.21
N GLN A 60 -0.15 5.71 -3.08
CA GLN A 60 1.23 6.02 -3.46
C GLN A 60 1.37 7.42 -4.07
N GLU A 61 0.42 7.78 -4.94
CA GLU A 61 0.31 9.11 -5.54
C GLU A 61 0.03 10.18 -4.48
N VAL A 62 -0.95 9.95 -3.60
CA VAL A 62 -1.32 10.87 -2.52
C VAL A 62 -0.13 11.15 -1.59
N VAL A 63 0.56 10.09 -1.14
CA VAL A 63 1.71 10.21 -0.23
C VAL A 63 2.84 10.97 -0.90
N PHE A 64 3.14 10.66 -2.16
CA PHE A 64 4.20 11.36 -2.89
C PHE A 64 3.88 12.86 -3.08
N GLU A 65 2.64 13.20 -3.45
CA GLU A 65 2.19 14.58 -3.58
C GLU A 65 2.28 15.37 -2.27
N LYS A 66 2.09 14.72 -1.10
CA LYS A 66 2.22 15.39 0.20
C LYS A 66 3.64 15.94 0.45
N TYR A 67 4.67 15.47 -0.27
CA TYR A 67 6.05 15.95 -0.15
C TYR A 67 6.56 16.74 -1.37
N GLN A 68 5.73 16.93 -2.41
CA GLN A 68 6.17 17.58 -3.66
C GLN A 68 6.59 19.05 -3.47
N ASP A 69 5.97 19.71 -2.49
CA ASP A 69 6.19 21.12 -2.18
C ASP A 69 7.25 21.35 -1.10
N SER A 70 7.78 20.27 -0.51
CA SER A 70 8.87 20.34 0.45
C SER A 70 10.17 20.76 -0.24
N SER A 71 10.99 21.54 0.46
CA SER A 71 12.38 21.75 0.06
C SER A 71 13.15 20.42 0.11
N ILE A 72 14.21 20.30 -0.69
CA ILE A 72 14.97 19.04 -0.82
C ILE A 72 15.52 18.57 0.53
N LYS A 73 16.00 19.48 1.37
CA LYS A 73 16.54 19.14 2.69
C LYS A 73 15.50 18.53 3.64
N ASN A 74 14.22 18.89 3.45
CA ASN A 74 13.06 18.46 4.24
C ASN A 74 12.43 17.16 3.73
N LEU A 75 12.94 16.60 2.62
CA LEU A 75 12.44 15.33 2.11
C LEU A 75 12.83 14.18 3.06
N PRO A 76 11.99 13.13 3.16
CA PRO A 76 12.34 11.92 3.88
C PRO A 76 13.68 11.36 3.41
N PHE A 77 14.50 10.86 4.35
CA PHE A 77 15.90 10.48 4.09
C PHE A 77 16.09 9.63 2.83
N ALA A 78 15.25 8.61 2.61
CA ALA A 78 15.35 7.75 1.44
C ALA A 78 15.06 8.49 0.13
N ILE A 79 14.06 9.38 0.12
CA ILE A 79 13.74 10.24 -1.03
C ILE A 79 14.86 11.25 -1.26
N LYS A 80 15.31 11.91 -0.20
CA LYS A 80 16.42 12.88 -0.22
C LYS A 80 17.70 12.26 -0.79
N ASN A 81 18.04 11.04 -0.39
CA ASN A 81 19.19 10.33 -0.94
C ASN A 81 19.04 10.03 -2.43
N LYS A 82 17.86 9.62 -2.89
CA LYS A 82 17.58 9.44 -4.33
C LYS A 82 17.78 10.75 -5.10
N VAL A 83 17.35 11.88 -4.52
CA VAL A 83 17.54 13.22 -5.09
C VAL A 83 19.02 13.59 -5.14
N TYR A 84 19.77 13.40 -4.05
CA TYR A 84 21.21 13.69 -4.03
C TYR A 84 22.00 12.83 -5.01
N LEU A 85 21.66 11.55 -5.16
CA LEU A 85 22.27 10.68 -6.16
C LEU A 85 21.99 11.18 -7.59
N TYR A 86 20.75 11.62 -7.86
CA TYR A 86 20.40 12.23 -9.15
C TYR A 86 21.26 13.47 -9.42
N PHE A 87 21.36 14.41 -8.48
CA PHE A 87 22.18 15.61 -8.65
C PHE A 87 23.68 15.31 -8.73
N ALA A 88 24.17 14.32 -7.98
CA ALA A 88 25.57 13.91 -8.07
C ALA A 88 25.91 13.40 -9.48
N LEU A 89 25.02 12.60 -10.08
CA LEU A 89 25.19 12.13 -11.45
C LEU A 89 25.14 13.27 -12.47
N ASP A 90 24.19 14.19 -12.32
CA ASP A 90 24.08 15.38 -13.19
C ASP A 90 25.34 16.26 -13.11
N LYS A 91 25.80 16.60 -11.89
CA LYS A 91 26.96 17.47 -11.66
C LYS A 91 28.29 16.80 -12.00
N ALA A 92 28.37 15.47 -11.98
CA ALA A 92 29.53 14.73 -12.43
C ALA A 92 29.76 14.85 -13.95
N GLY A 93 28.73 15.21 -14.73
CA GLY A 93 28.79 15.38 -16.18
C GLY A 93 29.26 14.10 -16.88
N THR A 94 30.31 14.20 -17.69
CA THR A 94 30.90 13.05 -18.41
C THR A 94 31.52 11.99 -17.48
N ASN A 95 31.69 12.29 -16.18
CA ASN A 95 32.17 11.33 -15.18
C ASN A 95 31.04 10.55 -14.49
N GLY A 96 29.77 10.81 -14.82
CA GLY A 96 28.63 10.13 -14.18
C GLY A 96 28.58 8.60 -14.40
N SER A 97 29.28 8.09 -15.43
CA SER A 97 29.40 6.65 -15.70
C SER A 97 30.65 6.00 -15.09
N LYS A 98 31.54 6.79 -14.48
CA LYS A 98 32.82 6.31 -13.93
C LYS A 98 32.66 5.82 -12.50
N THR A 99 33.49 4.87 -12.11
CA THR A 99 33.63 4.53 -10.68
C THR A 99 34.37 5.65 -9.94
N ILE A 100 34.15 5.81 -8.63
CA ILE A 100 34.81 6.87 -7.83
C ILE A 100 36.34 6.83 -7.99
N ARG A 101 36.93 5.64 -8.14
CA ARG A 101 38.38 5.45 -8.32
C ARG A 101 38.91 5.93 -9.68
N GLU A 102 38.04 6.05 -10.68
CA GLU A 102 38.37 6.53 -12.03
C GLU A 102 38.27 8.06 -12.18
N ILE A 103 37.81 8.75 -11.12
CA ILE A 103 37.70 10.20 -11.10
C ILE A 103 39.00 10.75 -10.47
N ASP A 104 39.93 11.14 -11.33
CA ASP A 104 41.24 11.71 -10.98
C ASP A 104 41.21 13.21 -10.68
N ASN A 105 40.11 13.88 -11.02
CA ASN A 105 39.97 15.32 -10.90
C ASN A 105 39.13 15.73 -9.68
N TYR A 106 39.78 16.27 -8.65
CA TYR A 106 39.13 16.75 -7.43
C TYR A 106 38.02 17.80 -7.68
N SER A 107 38.15 18.62 -8.72
CA SER A 107 37.14 19.65 -9.04
C SER A 107 35.76 19.06 -9.37
N VAL A 108 35.69 17.79 -9.78
CA VAL A 108 34.41 17.07 -9.98
C VAL A 108 33.68 16.91 -8.66
N PHE A 109 34.39 16.51 -7.59
CA PHE A 109 33.80 16.35 -6.25
C PHE A 109 33.38 17.70 -5.67
N GLN A 110 34.15 18.77 -5.91
CA GLN A 110 33.75 20.13 -5.52
C GLN A 110 32.45 20.55 -6.22
N LYS A 111 32.32 20.30 -7.54
CA LYS A 111 31.09 20.60 -8.29
C LYS A 111 29.87 19.84 -7.77
N ILE A 112 30.05 18.56 -7.44
CA ILE A 112 28.98 17.75 -6.83
C ILE A 112 28.57 18.36 -5.48
N SER A 113 29.54 18.61 -4.60
CA SER A 113 29.26 19.14 -3.25
C SER A 113 28.58 20.51 -3.29
N SER A 114 29.11 21.45 -4.07
CA SER A 114 28.51 22.79 -4.20
C SER A 114 27.14 22.72 -4.87
N GLY A 115 26.98 21.88 -5.90
CA GLY A 115 25.71 21.70 -6.59
C GLY A 115 24.60 21.15 -5.68
N ILE A 116 24.93 20.23 -4.78
CA ILE A 116 23.98 19.71 -3.79
C ILE A 116 23.60 20.83 -2.81
N LEU A 117 24.57 21.49 -2.18
CA LEU A 117 24.34 22.57 -1.21
C LEU A 117 23.48 23.71 -1.78
N GLU A 118 23.72 24.10 -3.04
CA GLU A 118 22.93 25.14 -3.73
C GLU A 118 21.47 24.74 -4.00
N THR A 119 21.12 23.47 -3.85
CA THR A 119 19.78 22.93 -4.16
C THR A 119 19.00 22.50 -2.92
N GLU A 120 19.63 22.37 -1.75
CA GLU A 120 18.98 21.86 -0.53
C GLU A 120 17.73 22.66 -0.10
N ASP A 121 17.78 23.99 -0.21
CA ASP A 121 16.65 24.86 0.14
C ASP A 121 15.60 24.99 -0.98
N LYS A 122 15.85 24.42 -2.16
CA LYS A 122 14.95 24.53 -3.31
C LYS A 122 13.93 23.38 -3.31
N LYS A 123 12.78 23.63 -3.92
CA LYS A 123 11.84 22.57 -4.30
C LYS A 123 12.41 21.76 -5.47
N LEU A 124 11.94 20.53 -5.64
CA LEU A 124 12.25 19.73 -6.82
C LEU A 124 11.71 20.42 -8.08
N SER A 125 12.53 20.51 -9.12
CA SER A 125 12.03 20.86 -10.45
C SER A 125 11.12 19.76 -10.97
N GLU A 126 10.19 20.09 -11.87
CA GLU A 126 9.20 19.14 -12.38
C GLU A 126 9.86 17.88 -12.98
N HIS A 127 10.96 18.04 -13.72
CA HIS A 127 11.69 16.92 -14.32
C HIS A 127 12.31 15.98 -13.27
N VAL A 128 12.93 16.55 -12.23
CA VAL A 128 13.52 15.74 -11.14
C VAL A 128 12.40 15.06 -10.37
N ASN A 129 11.31 15.79 -10.09
CA ASN A 129 10.16 15.26 -9.38
C ASN A 129 9.57 14.03 -10.10
N GLN A 130 9.37 14.10 -11.42
CA GLN A 130 8.92 12.95 -12.23
C GLN A 130 9.89 11.77 -12.19
N THR A 131 11.20 12.02 -12.23
CA THR A 131 12.23 10.97 -12.16
C THR A 131 12.21 10.25 -10.81
N ILE A 132 12.15 11.02 -9.72
CA ILE A 132 12.12 10.49 -8.36
C ILE A 132 10.81 9.73 -8.13
N LYS A 133 9.67 10.28 -8.57
CA LYS A 133 8.36 9.61 -8.56
C LYS A 133 8.44 8.24 -9.22
N ALA A 134 8.95 8.17 -10.45
CA ALA A 134 9.09 6.90 -11.17
C ALA A 134 10.00 5.89 -10.46
N SER A 135 10.96 6.35 -9.65
CA SER A 135 11.88 5.49 -8.88
C SER A 135 11.31 5.00 -7.54
N VAL A 136 10.20 5.59 -7.08
CA VAL A 136 9.59 5.32 -5.76
C VAL A 136 8.27 4.58 -5.92
N LEU A 137 7.47 4.95 -6.93
CA LEU A 137 6.17 4.33 -7.16
C LEU A 137 6.33 2.92 -7.72
N ASN A 138 5.68 1.96 -7.07
CA ASN A 138 5.66 0.56 -7.44
C ASN A 138 4.38 0.24 -8.24
N LYS A 139 4.60 -0.22 -9.48
CA LYS A 139 3.56 -0.58 -10.46
C LYS A 139 3.21 -2.07 -10.48
N SER A 140 3.45 -2.79 -9.38
CA SER A 140 3.11 -4.21 -9.27
C SER A 140 1.60 -4.42 -9.41
N GLY A 141 1.17 -5.26 -10.36
CA GLY A 141 -0.24 -5.66 -10.51
C GLY A 141 -0.69 -6.77 -9.55
N ASN A 142 0.11 -7.05 -8.53
CA ASN A 142 -0.21 -7.97 -7.44
C ASN A 142 0.38 -7.48 -6.10
N PRO A 143 -0.01 -6.28 -5.62
CA PRO A 143 0.63 -5.68 -4.47
C PRO A 143 0.34 -6.45 -3.18
N THR A 144 1.39 -6.66 -2.39
CA THR A 144 1.37 -7.30 -1.08
C THR A 144 1.52 -6.27 0.03
N PHE A 145 1.16 -6.63 1.26
CA PHE A 145 1.41 -5.78 2.42
C PHE A 145 2.90 -5.44 2.59
N GLN A 146 3.80 -6.39 2.33
CA GLN A 146 5.25 -6.13 2.38
C GLN A 146 5.68 -5.06 1.37
N GLN A 147 5.09 -5.04 0.17
CA GLN A 147 5.38 -3.99 -0.81
C GLN A 147 4.86 -2.62 -0.37
N LEU A 148 3.68 -2.56 0.28
CA LEU A 148 3.20 -1.34 0.91
C LEU A 148 4.14 -0.86 2.02
N ASN A 149 4.58 -1.77 2.90
CA ASN A 149 5.52 -1.45 3.97
C ASN A 149 6.86 -0.92 3.40
N ASN A 150 7.41 -1.56 2.38
CA ASN A 150 8.62 -1.11 1.70
C ASN A 150 8.46 0.27 1.05
N PHE A 151 7.30 0.54 0.44
CA PHE A 151 6.99 1.87 -0.09
C PHE A 151 6.95 2.91 1.04
N MET A 152 6.23 2.64 2.12
CA MET A 152 6.09 3.57 3.26
C MET A 152 7.41 3.81 4.00
N HIS A 153 8.33 2.85 3.98
CA HIS A 153 9.69 3.02 4.49
C HIS A 153 10.46 4.12 3.74
N CYS A 154 10.13 4.42 2.48
CA CYS A 154 10.72 5.56 1.77
C CYS A 154 10.38 6.90 2.45
N PHE A 155 9.29 6.94 3.21
CA PHE A 155 8.79 8.10 3.96
C PHE A 155 9.03 7.97 5.47
N ASN A 156 9.96 7.09 5.89
CA ASN A 156 10.27 6.81 7.29
C ASN A 156 9.07 6.30 8.12
N ILE A 157 8.09 5.66 7.48
CA ILE A 157 6.93 5.07 8.14
C ILE A 157 7.04 3.55 8.06
N ASN A 158 6.87 2.88 9.20
CA ASN A 158 6.85 1.42 9.29
C ASN A 158 5.38 0.97 9.42
N MET A 159 4.84 0.33 8.39
CA MET A 159 3.44 -0.10 8.37
C MET A 159 3.17 -1.26 9.33
N ASP A 160 4.16 -2.12 9.63
CA ASP A 160 3.98 -3.15 10.66
C ASP A 160 3.67 -2.51 12.02
N LYS A 161 4.37 -1.42 12.37
CA LYS A 161 4.10 -0.67 13.60
C LYS A 161 2.73 -0.01 13.58
N VAL A 162 2.37 0.65 12.47
CA VAL A 162 1.05 1.30 12.32
C VAL A 162 -0.07 0.26 12.48
N VAL A 163 0.03 -0.88 11.80
CA VAL A 163 -0.98 -1.95 11.91
C VAL A 163 -1.03 -2.54 13.31
N ASN A 164 0.12 -2.89 13.91
CA ASN A 164 0.14 -3.50 15.25
C ASN A 164 -0.43 -2.56 16.32
N ASN A 165 -0.13 -1.26 16.26
CA ASN A 165 -0.72 -0.29 17.19
C ASN A 165 -2.24 -0.24 17.05
N ASN A 166 -2.75 -0.17 15.81
CA ASN A 166 -4.19 -0.13 15.57
C ASN A 166 -4.90 -1.46 15.88
N ILE A 167 -4.21 -2.60 15.83
CA ILE A 167 -4.71 -3.88 16.35
C ILE A 167 -4.82 -3.83 17.87
N ASN A 168 -3.78 -3.36 18.55
CA ASN A 168 -3.76 -3.26 20.02
C ASN A 168 -4.83 -2.30 20.57
N GLU A 169 -5.15 -1.26 19.81
CA GLU A 169 -6.20 -0.29 20.14
C GLU A 169 -7.61 -0.75 19.73
N GLY A 170 -7.74 -1.92 19.09
CA GLY A 170 -9.02 -2.50 18.67
C GLY A 170 -9.62 -1.88 17.41
N TYR A 171 -8.86 -1.05 16.69
CA TYR A 171 -9.30 -0.45 15.43
C TYR A 171 -9.09 -1.35 14.22
N LEU A 172 -8.16 -2.30 14.27
CA LEU A 172 -7.97 -3.32 13.23
C LEU A 172 -8.16 -4.72 13.81
N ALA A 173 -8.65 -5.62 12.98
CA ALA A 173 -8.75 -7.02 13.33
C ALA A 173 -7.33 -7.63 13.48
N PRO A 174 -7.10 -8.47 14.50
CA PRO A 174 -5.78 -9.07 14.73
C PRO A 174 -5.34 -10.01 13.58
N TYR A 175 -6.30 -10.52 12.81
CA TYR A 175 -6.08 -11.36 11.63
C TYR A 175 -5.95 -10.57 10.31
N PHE A 176 -5.89 -9.23 10.35
CA PHE A 176 -5.89 -8.41 9.13
C PHE A 176 -4.83 -8.84 8.10
N ILE A 177 -3.57 -9.02 8.53
CA ILE A 177 -2.46 -9.35 7.64
C ILE A 177 -2.65 -10.72 6.98
N ASP A 178 -2.99 -11.74 7.78
CA ASP A 178 -3.27 -13.08 7.28
C ASP A 178 -4.47 -13.09 6.35
N PHE A 179 -5.52 -12.32 6.68
CA PHE A 179 -6.70 -12.22 5.87
C PHE A 179 -6.44 -11.52 4.53
N LEU A 180 -5.63 -10.47 4.51
CA LEU A 180 -5.22 -9.83 3.27
C LEU A 180 -4.39 -10.80 2.39
N ASP A 181 -3.46 -11.54 2.98
CA ASP A 181 -2.68 -12.57 2.27
C ASP A 181 -3.59 -13.68 1.71
N PHE A 182 -4.60 -14.10 2.47
CA PHE A 182 -5.63 -15.02 1.98
C PHE A 182 -6.32 -14.46 0.73
N ILE A 183 -6.84 -13.23 0.77
CA ILE A 183 -7.53 -12.60 -0.36
C ILE A 183 -6.63 -12.52 -1.60
N ILE A 184 -5.36 -12.13 -1.43
CA ILE A 184 -4.38 -12.06 -2.52
C ILE A 184 -4.15 -13.45 -3.13
N LYS A 185 -3.91 -14.47 -2.31
CA LYS A 185 -3.69 -15.85 -2.77
C LYS A 185 -4.90 -16.41 -3.50
N GLN A 186 -6.10 -16.20 -2.95
CA GLN A 186 -7.35 -16.67 -3.57
C GLN A 186 -7.63 -15.97 -4.90
N ARG A 187 -7.46 -14.64 -5.00
CA ARG A 187 -7.57 -13.94 -6.29
C ARG A 187 -6.61 -14.50 -7.33
N ASN A 188 -5.36 -14.79 -6.95
CA ASN A 188 -4.38 -15.37 -7.88
C ASN A 188 -4.78 -16.79 -8.31
N ALA A 189 -5.29 -17.62 -7.40
CA ALA A 189 -5.81 -18.94 -7.75
C ALA A 189 -6.99 -18.86 -8.73
N ILE A 190 -7.92 -17.92 -8.52
CA ILE A 190 -9.06 -17.67 -9.41
C ILE A 190 -8.57 -17.23 -10.81
N ALA A 191 -7.63 -16.27 -10.87
CA ALA A 191 -7.10 -15.74 -12.13
C ALA A 191 -6.37 -16.80 -12.97
N HIS A 192 -5.64 -17.71 -12.32
CA HIS A 192 -4.91 -18.78 -13.00
C HIS A 192 -5.77 -20.01 -13.32
N LYS A 193 -7.09 -19.95 -13.07
CA LYS A 193 -8.02 -21.08 -13.24
C LYS A 193 -7.55 -22.35 -12.54
N ASN A 194 -6.94 -22.21 -11.36
CA ASN A 194 -6.59 -23.38 -10.56
C ASN A 194 -7.88 -24.15 -10.26
N GLU A 195 -7.92 -25.43 -10.65
CA GLU A 195 -9.12 -26.27 -10.47
C GLU A 195 -9.43 -26.54 -8.99
N LYS A 196 -8.45 -26.32 -8.09
CA LYS A 196 -8.56 -26.63 -6.66
C LYS A 196 -8.55 -25.35 -5.84
N ILE A 197 -9.60 -25.17 -5.02
CA ILE A 197 -9.64 -24.16 -3.96
C ILE A 197 -8.78 -24.69 -2.81
N GLN A 198 -7.75 -23.95 -2.43
CA GLN A 198 -6.78 -24.40 -1.43
C GLN A 198 -6.50 -23.29 -0.42
N TYR A 199 -6.44 -23.69 0.85
CA TYR A 199 -5.87 -22.90 1.93
C TYR A 199 -4.88 -23.79 2.68
N THR A 200 -3.67 -23.26 2.93
CA THR A 200 -2.52 -24.02 3.44
C THR A 200 -2.31 -25.31 2.65
N GLU A 201 -2.60 -26.47 3.23
CA GLU A 201 -2.43 -27.79 2.60
C GLU A 201 -3.79 -28.48 2.30
N LYS A 202 -4.91 -27.85 2.68
CA LYS A 202 -6.25 -28.43 2.55
C LYS A 202 -6.93 -27.94 1.28
N ILE A 203 -7.57 -28.88 0.57
CA ILE A 203 -8.34 -28.64 -0.65
C ILE A 203 -9.85 -28.63 -0.29
N PHE A 204 -10.59 -27.71 -0.91
CA PHE A 204 -12.01 -27.50 -0.69
C PHE A 204 -12.78 -27.59 -2.01
N ASN A 205 -14.05 -27.97 -1.93
CA ASN A 205 -14.92 -28.04 -3.10
C ASN A 205 -15.54 -26.69 -3.44
N THR A 206 -15.79 -25.86 -2.41
CA THR A 206 -16.38 -24.52 -2.55
C THR A 206 -15.61 -23.48 -1.74
N TYR A 207 -15.79 -22.20 -2.09
CA TYR A 207 -15.24 -21.08 -1.34
C TYR A 207 -15.94 -20.88 0.00
N PHE A 208 -17.20 -21.31 0.13
CA PHE A 208 -17.91 -21.33 1.41
C PHE A 208 -17.19 -22.24 2.41
N GLU A 209 -16.93 -23.50 2.03
CA GLU A 209 -16.19 -24.46 2.89
C GLU A 209 -14.79 -23.95 3.25
N CYS A 210 -14.10 -23.33 2.28
CA CYS A 210 -12.77 -22.76 2.47
C CYS A 210 -12.81 -21.61 3.49
N ILE A 211 -13.76 -20.69 3.34
CA ILE A 211 -13.88 -19.52 4.23
C ILE A 211 -14.31 -19.95 5.63
N ASP A 212 -15.26 -20.88 5.77
CA ASP A 212 -15.66 -21.40 7.08
C ASP A 212 -14.44 -21.99 7.82
N HIS A 213 -13.58 -22.73 7.09
CA HIS A 213 -12.34 -23.25 7.66
C HIS A 213 -11.35 -22.15 8.04
N VAL A 214 -11.15 -21.14 7.20
CA VAL A 214 -10.25 -20.01 7.48
C VAL A 214 -10.74 -19.22 8.71
N THR A 215 -12.04 -18.97 8.81
CA THR A 215 -12.68 -18.30 9.95
C THR A 215 -12.42 -19.05 11.25
N LEU A 216 -12.53 -20.39 11.24
CA LEU A 216 -12.19 -21.23 12.40
C LEU A 216 -10.69 -21.13 12.76
N VAL A 217 -9.80 -21.25 11.77
CA VAL A 217 -8.35 -21.13 11.98
C VAL A 217 -7.98 -19.78 12.58
N TYR A 218 -8.58 -18.68 12.11
CA TYR A 218 -8.34 -17.35 12.66
C TYR A 218 -8.93 -17.21 14.06
N SER A 219 -10.12 -17.74 14.30
CA SER A 219 -10.73 -17.72 15.64
C SER A 219 -9.81 -18.40 16.67
N GLU A 220 -9.26 -19.57 16.33
CA GLU A 220 -8.33 -20.31 17.18
C GLU A 220 -6.98 -19.60 17.35
N LYS A 221 -6.35 -19.20 16.25
CA LYS A 221 -5.02 -18.57 16.25
C LYS A 221 -4.99 -17.26 17.03
N TYR A 222 -6.03 -16.45 16.88
CA TYR A 222 -6.11 -15.11 17.46
C TYR A 222 -6.95 -15.05 18.74
N GLN A 223 -7.49 -16.19 19.20
CA GLN A 223 -8.31 -16.31 20.42
C GLN A 223 -9.50 -15.34 20.45
N ILE A 224 -10.22 -15.25 19.33
CA ILE A 224 -11.39 -14.40 19.17
C ILE A 224 -12.54 -15.20 18.58
N GLN A 225 -13.77 -14.77 18.81
CA GLN A 225 -14.93 -15.33 18.13
C GLN A 225 -15.17 -14.54 16.84
N ILE A 226 -15.07 -15.22 15.70
CA ILE A 226 -15.44 -14.67 14.40
C ILE A 226 -16.75 -15.34 13.99
N ASP A 227 -17.86 -14.59 14.08
CA ASP A 227 -19.20 -15.05 13.71
C ASP A 227 -19.65 -14.31 12.46
N PHE A 228 -19.09 -14.71 11.32
CA PHE A 228 -19.41 -14.16 10.01
C PHE A 228 -19.89 -15.27 9.09
N THR A 229 -20.90 -14.96 8.30
CA THR A 229 -21.18 -15.72 7.08
C THR A 229 -20.00 -15.56 6.10
N ALA A 230 -19.84 -16.47 5.14
CA ALA A 230 -18.77 -16.32 4.15
C ALA A 230 -18.80 -14.97 3.39
N PRO A 231 -19.97 -14.43 2.99
CA PRO A 231 -20.07 -13.09 2.42
C PRO A 231 -19.68 -11.98 3.42
N ASP A 232 -20.16 -12.04 4.66
CA ASP A 232 -19.79 -11.06 5.70
C ASP A 232 -18.29 -11.08 5.99
N PHE A 233 -17.67 -12.26 5.98
CA PHE A 233 -16.23 -12.41 6.14
C PHE A 233 -15.49 -11.67 5.03
N ILE A 234 -15.82 -11.91 3.76
CA ILE A 234 -15.19 -11.21 2.62
C ILE A 234 -15.45 -9.70 2.67
N LYS A 235 -16.67 -9.30 3.05
CA LYS A 235 -17.03 -7.89 3.24
C LYS A 235 -16.23 -7.25 4.37
N GLU A 236 -15.88 -7.96 5.43
CA GLU A 236 -15.08 -7.42 6.53
C GLU A 236 -13.72 -6.89 6.03
N MET A 237 -13.11 -7.55 5.06
CA MET A 237 -11.86 -7.08 4.46
C MET A 237 -11.98 -5.67 3.85
N LEU A 238 -13.13 -5.30 3.27
CA LEU A 238 -13.37 -3.95 2.78
C LEU A 238 -13.15 -2.93 3.90
N PHE A 239 -13.77 -3.15 5.05
CA PHE A 239 -13.67 -2.23 6.19
C PHE A 239 -12.26 -2.16 6.74
N GLN A 240 -11.56 -3.30 6.81
CA GLN A 240 -10.18 -3.35 7.25
C GLN A 240 -9.23 -2.61 6.28
N ILE A 241 -9.40 -2.80 4.97
CA ILE A 241 -8.66 -2.06 3.92
C ILE A 241 -8.88 -0.55 4.09
N ASP A 242 -10.15 -0.12 4.22
CA ASP A 242 -10.51 1.28 4.41
C ASP A 242 -9.80 1.91 5.61
N ARG A 243 -9.82 1.21 6.74
CA ARG A 243 -9.18 1.66 7.98
C ARG A 243 -7.67 1.77 7.81
N VAL A 244 -7.01 0.75 7.26
CA VAL A 244 -5.56 0.78 7.06
C VAL A 244 -5.12 1.95 6.19
N PHE A 245 -5.82 2.24 5.09
CA PHE A 245 -5.47 3.38 4.25
C PHE A 245 -5.80 4.73 4.90
N THR A 246 -6.81 4.81 5.78
CA THR A 246 -7.02 6.00 6.62
C THR A 246 -5.85 6.21 7.57
N PHE A 247 -5.47 5.19 8.35
CA PHE A 247 -4.35 5.28 9.30
C PHE A 247 -3.02 5.58 8.63
N LEU A 248 -2.81 5.06 7.41
CA LEU A 248 -1.64 5.37 6.60
C LEU A 248 -1.58 6.87 6.28
N ILE A 249 -2.68 7.46 5.78
CA ILE A 249 -2.71 8.89 5.45
C ILE A 249 -2.50 9.75 6.71
N GLU A 250 -3.14 9.40 7.82
CA GLU A 250 -2.95 10.08 9.10
C GLU A 250 -1.49 10.01 9.59
N SER A 251 -0.87 8.84 9.48
CA SER A 251 0.55 8.64 9.83
C SER A 251 1.48 9.49 8.96
N VAL A 252 1.14 9.66 7.69
CA VAL A 252 1.90 10.52 6.76
C VAL A 252 1.76 11.99 7.14
N ASP A 253 0.55 12.43 7.45
CA ASP A 253 0.29 13.81 7.85
C ASP A 253 0.97 14.15 9.17
N GLU A 254 0.92 13.25 10.15
CA GLU A 254 1.64 13.40 11.42
C GLU A 254 3.15 13.45 11.18
N LYS A 255 3.69 12.50 10.40
CA LYS A 255 5.12 12.43 10.12
C LYS A 255 5.62 13.70 9.44
N ARG A 256 4.88 14.20 8.45
CA ARG A 256 5.22 15.43 7.74
C ARG A 256 5.23 16.63 8.69
N ARG A 257 4.24 16.76 9.58
CA ARG A 257 4.23 17.85 10.59
C ARG A 257 5.44 17.77 11.51
N LEU A 258 5.83 16.58 11.95
CA LEU A 258 7.02 16.40 12.80
C LEU A 258 8.31 16.78 12.07
N ASP A 259 8.42 16.41 10.79
CA ASP A 259 9.57 16.77 9.96
C ASP A 259 9.64 18.31 9.75
N GLU A 260 8.50 19.00 9.64
CA GLU A 260 8.42 20.47 9.58
C GLU A 260 8.71 21.16 10.95
N VAL A 261 8.35 20.55 12.08
CA VAL A 261 8.52 21.14 13.44
C VAL A 261 9.95 21.00 13.97
N HIS A 262 10.60 19.86 13.77
CA HIS A 262 12.00 19.66 14.20
C HIS A 262 13.00 20.63 13.54
N GLU A 263 12.56 21.40 12.55
CA GLU A 263 13.32 22.45 11.88
C GLU A 263 13.20 23.82 12.53
N ASN A 264 12.07 24.14 13.19
CA ASN A 264 11.90 25.42 13.87
C ASN A 264 12.70 25.50 15.18
N ASP A 265 13.01 24.35 15.79
CA ASP A 265 13.79 24.28 17.03
C ASP A 265 15.32 24.25 16.81
N ASN A 266 15.77 24.14 15.55
CA ASN A 266 17.19 24.09 15.17
C ASN A 266 17.69 25.35 14.40
N ASN A 267 16.85 26.38 14.28
CA ASN A 267 17.21 27.73 13.79
C ASN A 267 17.24 28.73 14.94
#